data_AF-A0A1B6J9Y6-F1
#
_entry.id   AF-A0A1B6J9Y6-F1
#
_cell.length_a   1.000
_cell.length_b   1.000
_cell.length_c   1.000
_cell.angle_alpha   90.00
_cell.angle_beta   90.00
_cell.angle_gamma   90.00
#
_symmetry.space_group_name_H-M   'P 1'
#
loop_
_entity.id
_entity.type
_entity.pdbx_description
1 polymer ?
#
loop_
_entity_poly.entity_id
_entity_poly.type
_entity_poly.pdbx_seq_one_letter_code
_entity_poly.pdbx_strand_id
1 'polypeptide(L)'
;REEFEQENRATGKNSFLISIDVPHDPKVLDDSFDIHSLSKYLDFMNVFAFNYRIPVETETSHFAPLYSSGLNDKSQSNIDYTIKYYLGQGVDREKLMLGVPTYGRSLVIYGWDK
;
A
#
# COMPACT_ATOMS: atom_id res chain seq x y z
N ARG A 1 -11.28 14.19 -11.53
CA ARG A 1 -10.18 15.00 -12.13
C ARG A 1 -10.74 16.10 -13.00
N GLU A 2 -11.54 15.79 -14.02
CA GLU A 2 -12.07 16.75 -14.99
C GLU A 2 -12.80 17.94 -14.35
N GLU A 3 -13.66 17.69 -13.36
CA GLU A 3 -14.38 18.75 -12.63
C GLU A 3 -13.43 19.71 -11.87
N PHE A 4 -12.35 19.18 -11.28
CA PHE A 4 -11.36 20.00 -10.57
C PHE A 4 -10.52 20.83 -11.54
N GLU A 5 -10.30 20.33 -12.75
CA GLU A 5 -9.66 21.10 -13.81
C GLU A 5 -10.60 22.16 -14.39
N GLN A 6 -11.90 21.86 -14.50
CA GLN A 6 -12.90 22.81 -14.95
C GLN A 6 -13.07 23.97 -13.97
N GLU A 7 -13.12 23.70 -12.67
CA GLU A 7 -13.20 24.72 -11.62
C GLU A 7 -11.93 25.59 -11.58
N ASN A 8 -10.75 24.99 -11.74
CA ASN A 8 -9.48 25.72 -11.92
C ASN A 8 -9.54 26.67 -13.13
N ARG A 9 -9.99 26.18 -14.29
CA ARG A 9 -10.14 27.00 -15.52
C ARG A 9 -11.15 28.13 -15.35
N ALA A 10 -12.25 27.91 -14.63
CA ALA A 10 -13.31 28.90 -14.44
C ALA A 10 -12.95 29.98 -13.41
N THR A 11 -12.20 29.63 -12.35
CA THR A 11 -11.94 30.52 -11.21
C THR A 11 -10.52 31.08 -11.15
N GLY A 12 -9.57 30.46 -11.87
CA GLY A 12 -8.14 30.77 -11.79
C GLY A 12 -7.48 30.31 -10.48
N LYS A 13 -8.20 29.63 -9.59
CA LYS A 13 -7.64 29.06 -8.35
C LYS A 13 -6.90 27.77 -8.62
N ASN A 14 -5.91 27.43 -7.80
CA ASN A 14 -5.21 26.14 -7.89
C ASN A 14 -6.20 24.96 -7.85
N SER A 15 -5.98 23.98 -8.73
CA SER A 15 -6.80 22.76 -8.74
C SER A 15 -6.57 21.95 -7.47
N PHE A 16 -7.63 21.29 -6.98
CA PHE A 16 -7.53 20.38 -5.85
C PHE A 16 -6.76 19.11 -6.22
N LEU A 17 -5.97 18.60 -5.27
CA LEU A 17 -5.32 17.31 -5.41
C LEU A 17 -6.31 16.17 -5.17
N ILE A 18 -6.14 15.07 -5.90
CA ILE A 18 -6.88 13.82 -5.72
C ILE A 18 -5.88 12.72 -5.34
N SER A 19 -6.10 12.12 -4.18
CA SER A 19 -5.34 10.98 -3.69
C SER A 19 -6.26 9.87 -3.18
N ILE A 20 -5.70 8.67 -3.03
CA ILE A 20 -6.39 7.53 -2.44
C ILE A 20 -5.41 6.69 -1.62
N ASP A 21 -5.92 6.00 -0.61
CA ASP A 21 -5.19 4.94 0.07
C ASP A 21 -5.42 3.62 -0.67
N VAL A 22 -4.35 2.93 -1.06
CA VAL A 22 -4.39 1.70 -1.84
C VAL A 22 -3.85 0.50 -1.05
N PRO A 23 -4.42 -0.71 -1.20
CA PRO A 23 -4.04 -1.87 -0.41
C PRO A 23 -2.66 -2.41 -0.78
N HIS A 24 -2.05 -3.21 0.11
CA HIS A 24 -0.77 -3.86 -0.18
C HIS A 24 -0.89 -5.24 -0.83
N ASP A 25 -2.10 -5.84 -0.83
CA ASP A 25 -2.36 -7.18 -1.36
C ASP A 25 -2.60 -7.15 -2.88
N PRO A 26 -1.71 -7.77 -3.69
CA PRO A 26 -1.87 -7.90 -5.14
C PRO A 26 -3.22 -8.46 -5.57
N LYS A 27 -3.77 -9.43 -4.83
CA LYS A 27 -5.05 -10.05 -5.19
C LYS A 27 -6.19 -9.03 -5.09
N VAL A 28 -6.19 -8.23 -4.03
CA VAL A 28 -7.18 -7.16 -3.85
C VAL A 28 -7.03 -6.11 -4.95
N LEU A 29 -5.78 -5.80 -5.35
CA LEU A 29 -5.51 -4.88 -6.45
C LEU A 29 -6.07 -5.39 -7.78
N ASP A 30 -5.73 -6.62 -8.16
CA ASP A 30 -6.21 -7.24 -9.40
C ASP A 30 -7.74 -7.35 -9.46
N ASP A 31 -8.38 -7.73 -8.35
CA ASP A 31 -9.83 -7.97 -8.32
C ASP A 31 -10.66 -6.68 -8.27
N SER A 32 -10.12 -5.59 -7.73
CA SER A 32 -10.92 -4.42 -7.32
C SER A 32 -10.46 -3.07 -7.89
N PHE A 33 -9.26 -2.98 -8.48
CA PHE A 33 -8.68 -1.71 -8.89
C PHE A 33 -8.10 -1.76 -10.31
N ASP A 34 -8.55 -0.85 -11.17
CA ASP A 34 -7.80 -0.51 -12.39
C ASP A 34 -6.67 0.47 -12.03
N ILE A 35 -5.59 -0.08 -11.49
CA ILE A 35 -4.43 0.68 -11.00
C ILE A 35 -3.78 1.53 -12.11
N HIS A 36 -3.76 1.03 -13.34
CA HIS A 36 -3.21 1.78 -14.47
C HIS A 36 -4.05 3.03 -14.77
N SER A 37 -5.38 2.91 -14.81
CA SER A 37 -6.26 4.06 -14.99
C SER A 37 -6.18 5.03 -13.80
N LEU A 38 -6.13 4.52 -12.56
CA LEU A 38 -5.98 5.36 -11.38
C LEU A 38 -4.71 6.20 -11.42
N SER A 39 -3.59 5.66 -11.89
CA SER A 39 -2.34 6.41 -12.04
C SER A 39 -2.46 7.63 -12.94
N LYS A 40 -3.36 7.61 -13.95
CA LYS A 40 -3.59 8.75 -14.84
C LYS A 40 -4.36 9.89 -14.16
N TYR A 41 -5.31 9.57 -13.29
CA TYR A 41 -6.24 10.55 -12.73
C TYR A 41 -5.86 11.08 -11.34
N LEU A 42 -5.05 10.32 -10.61
CA LEU A 42 -4.59 10.70 -9.27
C LEU A 42 -3.29 11.49 -9.32
N ASP A 43 -3.14 12.40 -8.36
CA ASP A 43 -1.89 13.12 -8.13
C ASP A 43 -0.88 12.22 -7.38
N PHE A 44 -1.36 11.42 -6.41
CA PHE A 44 -0.57 10.39 -5.73
C PHE A 44 -1.46 9.31 -5.07
N MET A 45 -0.85 8.17 -4.76
CA MET A 45 -1.46 7.04 -4.05
C MET A 45 -0.68 6.76 -2.77
N ASN A 46 -1.36 6.70 -1.63
CA ASN A 46 -0.75 6.27 -0.38
C ASN A 46 -0.85 4.74 -0.28
N VAL A 47 0.27 4.05 -0.43
CA VAL A 47 0.31 2.60 -0.30
C VAL A 47 0.22 2.22 1.17
N PHE A 48 -0.84 1.50 1.53
CA PHE A 48 -1.10 1.02 2.89
C PHE A 48 -0.18 -0.18 3.22
N ALA A 49 1.11 0.12 3.33
CA ALA A 49 2.21 -0.83 3.40
C ALA A 49 2.47 -1.34 4.83
N PHE A 50 1.41 -1.77 5.50
CA PHE A 50 1.43 -2.36 6.83
C PHE A 50 0.20 -3.25 7.05
N ASN A 51 0.19 -4.00 8.15
CA ASN A 51 -0.77 -5.08 8.43
C ASN A 51 -0.64 -6.29 7.49
N TYR A 52 0.58 -6.59 7.02
CA TYR A 52 0.88 -7.78 6.21
C TYR A 52 0.61 -9.10 6.93
N ARG A 53 0.52 -9.07 8.26
CA ARG A 53 0.26 -10.22 9.13
C ARG A 53 -0.84 -9.88 10.12
N ILE A 54 -1.72 -10.84 10.38
CA ILE A 54 -2.95 -10.63 11.16
C ILE A 54 -2.82 -11.34 12.51
N PRO A 55 -3.37 -10.80 13.62
CA PRO A 55 -3.26 -11.38 14.97
C PRO A 55 -3.84 -12.79 15.17
N VAL A 56 -4.42 -13.42 14.14
CA VAL A 56 -4.91 -14.81 14.19
C VAL A 56 -3.81 -15.83 13.87
N GLU A 57 -2.63 -15.36 13.45
CA GLU A 57 -1.48 -16.21 13.22
C GLU A 57 -0.91 -16.73 14.55
N THR A 58 -0.46 -17.99 14.57
CA THR A 58 0.12 -18.65 15.75
C THR A 58 1.59 -18.30 15.98
N GLU A 59 2.20 -17.57 15.05
CA GLU A 59 3.62 -17.21 15.05
C GLU A 59 3.79 -15.69 15.01
N THR A 60 4.80 -15.17 15.69
CA THR A 60 5.14 -13.75 15.62
C THR A 60 5.81 -13.41 14.30
N SER A 61 5.38 -12.33 13.66
CA SER A 61 6.03 -11.78 12.48
C SER A 61 5.96 -10.26 12.50
N HIS A 62 6.86 -9.62 11.74
CA HIS A 62 6.85 -8.17 11.61
C HIS A 62 5.58 -7.72 10.86
N PHE A 63 4.89 -6.69 11.37
CA PHE A 63 3.60 -6.23 10.82
C PHE A 63 3.72 -5.36 9.55
N ALA A 64 4.91 -4.80 9.31
CA ALA A 64 5.28 -4.00 8.14
C ALA A 64 6.69 -4.35 7.64
N PRO A 65 6.94 -5.59 7.19
CA PRO A 65 8.28 -6.06 6.85
C PRO A 65 8.77 -5.40 5.55
N LEU A 66 9.94 -4.75 5.58
CA LEU A 66 10.51 -4.14 4.37
C LEU A 66 10.84 -5.21 3.30
N TYR A 67 11.36 -6.35 3.76
CA TYR A 67 11.72 -7.52 2.94
C TYR A 67 11.19 -8.80 3.60
N SER A 68 11.16 -9.92 2.88
CA SER A 68 10.78 -11.22 3.45
C SER A 68 11.78 -11.68 4.53
N SER A 69 11.30 -12.46 5.50
CA SER A 69 12.12 -12.92 6.62
C SER A 69 12.92 -14.17 6.25
N GLY A 70 14.08 -14.00 5.61
CA GLY A 70 15.12 -15.03 5.47
C GLY A 70 14.99 -16.00 4.29
N LEU A 71 16.00 -16.88 4.14
CA LEU A 71 16.28 -17.72 2.95
C LEU A 71 15.13 -18.62 2.48
N ASN A 72 14.18 -18.96 3.36
CA ASN A 72 13.06 -19.84 3.04
C ASN A 72 11.70 -19.12 3.00
N ASP A 73 11.65 -17.83 3.33
CA ASP A 73 10.42 -17.05 3.24
C ASP A 73 10.24 -16.49 1.83
N LYS A 74 9.45 -17.21 1.03
CA LYS A 74 9.01 -16.79 -0.31
C LYS A 74 7.73 -15.96 -0.27
N SER A 75 7.32 -15.49 0.92
CA SER A 75 6.13 -14.66 1.07
C SER A 75 6.26 -13.37 0.27
N GLN A 76 5.21 -13.11 -0.51
CA GLN A 76 4.98 -11.83 -1.19
C GLN A 76 4.40 -10.76 -0.23
N SER A 77 4.19 -11.12 1.04
CA SER A 77 3.64 -10.27 2.08
C SER A 77 4.74 -9.38 2.70
N ASN A 78 5.35 -8.51 1.87
CA ASN A 78 6.34 -7.52 2.28
C ASN A 78 6.31 -6.27 1.40
N ILE A 79 6.86 -5.17 1.92
CA ILE A 79 6.79 -3.84 1.30
C ILE A 79 7.51 -3.80 -0.06
N ASP A 80 8.70 -4.40 -0.16
CA ASP A 80 9.46 -4.43 -1.42
C ASP A 80 8.68 -5.12 -2.54
N TYR A 81 8.04 -6.25 -2.25
CA TYR A 81 7.20 -6.94 -3.22
C TYR A 81 5.99 -6.09 -3.64
N THR A 82 5.25 -5.52 -2.68
CA THR A 82 4.09 -4.67 -2.97
C THR A 82 4.46 -3.47 -3.85
N ILE A 83 5.54 -2.76 -3.54
CA ILE A 83 5.97 -1.60 -4.35
C ILE A 83 6.40 -2.05 -5.75
N LYS A 84 7.15 -3.15 -5.87
CA LYS A 84 7.52 -3.71 -7.17
C LYS A 84 6.30 -4.12 -7.99
N TYR A 85 5.25 -4.63 -7.33
CA TYR A 85 4.01 -4.99 -7.98
C TYR A 85 3.31 -3.76 -8.57
N TYR A 86 3.15 -2.66 -7.82
CA TYR A 86 2.61 -1.40 -8.37
C TYR A 86 3.41 -0.88 -9.57
N LEU A 87 4.75 -0.88 -9.46
CA LEU A 87 5.62 -0.45 -10.55
C LEU A 87 5.48 -1.37 -11.78
N GLY A 88 5.31 -2.68 -11.57
CA GLY A 88 5.05 -3.66 -12.62
C GLY A 88 3.69 -3.46 -13.32
N GLN A 89 2.70 -2.90 -12.62
CA GLN A 89 1.41 -2.49 -13.19
C GLN A 89 1.47 -1.13 -13.93
N GLY A 90 2.65 -0.52 -14.02
CA GLY A 90 2.86 0.72 -14.76
C GLY A 90 2.44 1.99 -14.02
N VAL A 91 2.41 1.96 -12.68
CA VAL A 91 2.22 3.19 -11.89
C VAL A 91 3.50 4.01 -11.90
N ASP A 92 3.36 5.31 -12.14
CA ASP A 92 4.45 6.28 -12.03
C ASP A 92 5.05 6.26 -10.62
N ARG A 93 6.38 6.08 -10.53
CA ARG A 93 7.08 5.92 -9.24
C ARG A 93 6.89 7.14 -8.34
N GLU A 94 6.95 8.35 -8.90
CA GLU A 94 6.77 9.59 -8.15
C GLU A 94 5.37 9.75 -7.54
N LYS A 95 4.38 8.99 -8.00
CA LYS A 95 3.01 9.01 -7.47
C LYS A 95 2.80 8.02 -6.32
N LEU A 96 3.75 7.13 -6.04
CA LEU A 96 3.64 6.15 -4.96
C LEU A 96 4.20 6.70 -3.65
N MET A 97 3.31 6.98 -2.71
CA MET A 97 3.65 7.40 -1.34
C MET A 97 3.65 6.19 -0.42
N LEU A 98 4.82 5.81 0.09
CA LEU A 98 4.95 4.67 0.99
C LEU A 98 4.40 5.01 2.38
N GLY A 99 3.35 4.31 2.81
CA GLY A 99 2.81 4.42 4.17
C GLY A 99 3.78 3.86 5.22
N VAL A 100 4.22 4.71 6.15
CA VAL A 100 5.10 4.32 7.27
C VAL A 100 4.29 4.31 8.56
N PRO A 101 4.04 3.15 9.18
CA PRO A 101 3.29 3.06 10.42
C PRO A 101 4.10 3.55 11.63
N THR A 102 3.47 4.35 12.48
CA THR A 102 4.03 4.84 13.77
C THR A 102 3.52 4.06 14.98
N TYR A 103 2.92 2.89 14.74
CA TYR A 103 2.42 1.96 15.74
C TYR A 103 2.87 0.54 15.41
N GLY A 104 2.69 -0.41 16.33
CA GLY A 104 2.97 -1.82 16.10
C GLY A 104 1.80 -2.71 16.48
N ARG A 105 1.90 -4.02 16.19
CA ARG A 105 0.99 -5.05 16.68
C ARG A 105 1.74 -6.03 17.57
N SER A 106 1.11 -6.43 18.66
CA SER A 106 1.62 -7.46 19.57
C SER A 106 0.77 -8.73 19.47
N LEU A 107 1.38 -9.87 19.79
CA LEU A 107 0.73 -11.15 19.92
C LEU A 107 1.03 -11.70 21.32
N VAL A 108 0.03 -12.30 21.97
CA VAL A 108 0.24 -13.09 23.19
C VAL A 108 0.50 -14.52 22.76
N ILE A 109 1.69 -15.04 23.11
CA ILE A 109 2.09 -16.42 22.83
C ILE A 109 1.85 -17.30 24.06
N TYR A 110 1.16 -18.42 23.88
CA TYR A 110 0.91 -19.39 24.95
C TYR A 110 2.02 -20.45 24.97
N GLY A 111 2.64 -20.70 26.13
CA GLY A 111 3.61 -21.79 26.31
C GLY A 111 5.04 -21.40 26.72
N TRP A 112 5.27 -20.17 27.21
CA TRP A 112 6.57 -19.75 27.76
C TRP A 112 6.89 -20.30 29.16
N ASP A 113 5.90 -20.85 29.89
CA ASP A 113 6.06 -21.44 31.23
C ASP A 113 6.25 -22.99 31.20
N LYS A 114 7.12 -23.51 30.33
CA LYS A 114 7.52 -24.94 30.39
C LYS A 114 9.02 -25.11 30.53
#